data_AF-A0A967WU09-F1
#
_entry.id   AF-A0A967WU09-F1
#
_cell.length_a   1.000
_cell.length_b   1.000
_cell.length_c   1.000
_cell.angle_alpha   90.00
_cell.angle_beta   90.00
_cell.angle_gamma   90.00
#
_symmetry.space_group_name_H-M   'P 1'
#
loop_
_entity.id
_entity.type
_entity.pdbx_description
1 polymer ?
#
loop_
_entity_poly.entity_id
_entity_poly.type
_entity_poly.pdbx_seq_one_letter_code
_entity_poly.pdbx_strand_id
1 'polypeptide(L)'
;MPEHAVALTPFETATAAIEAWLDGPAASMVTRSREPDPRRKSASWEFELPHAVHGRQRVSIYLTREFPATPPQVRVDKRLCLVMPHIEEDGRFCHGVESHPNDYIDPKGVIDAIFKRLDELWTKSADPAWVAKEFEDENLSYWLRFCLQQKSVRGAPGASDVRVCLTELDGVTEGRVAAYFKKDQK
;
A
#
# COMPACT_ATOMS: atom_id res chain seq x y z
N MET A 1 39.92 -26.81 -12.61
CA MET A 1 39.53 -25.46 -12.17
C MET A 1 38.35 -25.66 -11.24
N PRO A 2 38.44 -25.38 -9.93
CA PRO A 2 37.29 -25.55 -9.05
C PRO A 2 36.27 -24.45 -9.36
N GLU A 3 35.06 -24.85 -9.76
CA GLU A 3 33.87 -23.99 -9.79
C GLU A 3 33.71 -23.38 -8.40
N HIS A 4 34.06 -22.11 -8.26
CA HIS A 4 33.67 -21.36 -7.08
C HIS A 4 32.17 -21.12 -7.20
N ALA A 5 31.37 -21.89 -6.45
CA ALA A 5 29.97 -21.59 -6.28
C ALA A 5 29.86 -20.15 -5.76
N VAL A 6 29.34 -19.26 -6.59
CA VAL A 6 29.10 -17.86 -6.21
C VAL A 6 28.05 -17.89 -5.10
N ALA A 7 28.44 -17.52 -3.88
CA ALA A 7 27.52 -17.41 -2.77
C ALA A 7 26.49 -16.30 -3.09
N LEU A 8 25.20 -16.65 -2.98
CA LEU A 8 24.12 -15.68 -3.19
C LEU A 8 24.22 -14.54 -2.17
N THR A 9 23.92 -13.33 -2.63
CA THR A 9 23.75 -12.19 -1.74
C THR A 9 22.54 -12.39 -0.81
N PRO A 10 22.42 -11.63 0.31
CA PRO A 10 21.24 -11.69 1.17
C PRO A 10 19.93 -11.40 0.42
N PHE A 11 19.96 -10.48 -0.55
CA PHE A 11 18.81 -10.13 -1.40
C PHE A 11 18.40 -11.30 -2.29
N GLU A 12 19.36 -11.95 -2.95
CA GLU A 12 19.11 -13.11 -3.82
C GLU A 12 18.62 -14.31 -3.00
N THR A 13 19.17 -14.51 -1.80
CA THR A 13 18.74 -15.58 -0.88
C THR A 13 17.29 -15.37 -0.45
N ALA A 14 16.93 -14.15 -0.03
CA ALA A 14 15.57 -13.81 0.36
C ALA A 14 14.58 -13.95 -0.81
N THR A 15 14.96 -13.43 -1.99
CA THR A 15 14.16 -13.53 -3.21
C THR A 15 13.93 -14.99 -3.59
N ALA A 16 15.00 -15.80 -3.66
CA ALA A 16 14.92 -17.22 -4.02
C ALA A 16 14.05 -18.01 -3.02
N ALA A 17 14.10 -17.68 -1.73
CA ALA A 17 13.26 -18.31 -0.72
C ALA A 17 11.76 -18.06 -1.00
N ILE A 18 11.38 -16.84 -1.36
CA ILE A 18 9.99 -16.49 -1.68
C ILE A 18 9.57 -17.06 -3.03
N GLU A 19 10.45 -17.04 -4.04
CA GLU A 19 10.18 -17.69 -5.31
C GLU A 19 9.90 -19.19 -5.14
N ALA A 20 10.76 -19.89 -4.41
CA ALA A 20 10.60 -21.32 -4.13
C ALA A 20 9.32 -21.61 -3.34
N TRP A 21 8.93 -20.72 -2.43
CA TRP A 21 7.70 -20.86 -1.68
C TRP A 21 6.45 -20.62 -2.55
N LEU A 22 6.43 -19.55 -3.35
CA LEU A 22 5.30 -19.19 -4.23
C LEU A 22 5.11 -20.20 -5.37
N ASP A 23 6.19 -20.74 -5.92
CA ASP A 23 6.13 -21.77 -6.97
C ASP A 23 5.95 -23.20 -6.42
N GLY A 24 6.14 -23.40 -5.12
CA GLY A 24 6.03 -24.69 -4.46
C GLY A 24 4.81 -24.74 -3.53
N PRO A 25 5.00 -24.67 -2.19
CA PRO A 25 3.90 -24.78 -1.22
C PRO A 25 2.68 -23.90 -1.47
N ALA A 26 2.84 -22.69 -2.02
CA ALA A 26 1.72 -21.77 -2.29
C ALA A 26 1.17 -21.85 -3.72
N ALA A 27 1.69 -22.74 -4.58
CA ALA A 27 1.30 -22.83 -5.99
C ALA A 27 -0.16 -23.26 -6.23
N SER A 28 -0.84 -23.78 -5.20
CA SER A 28 -2.28 -24.04 -5.26
C SER A 28 -3.13 -22.77 -5.16
N MET A 29 -2.56 -21.69 -4.62
CA MET A 29 -3.22 -20.40 -4.42
C MET A 29 -2.79 -19.36 -5.44
N VAL A 30 -1.50 -19.37 -5.81
CA VAL A 30 -0.91 -18.40 -6.73
C VAL A 30 -0.32 -19.08 -7.96
N THR A 31 -0.35 -18.38 -9.09
CA THR A 31 0.26 -18.84 -10.34
C THR A 31 1.31 -17.85 -10.79
N ARG A 32 2.54 -18.31 -11.07
CA ARG A 32 3.59 -17.45 -11.63
C ARG A 32 3.13 -16.87 -12.97
N SER A 33 3.19 -15.55 -13.11
CA SER A 33 2.81 -14.88 -14.36
C SER A 33 3.82 -15.21 -15.45
N ARG A 34 3.30 -15.51 -16.64
CA ARG A 34 4.11 -15.84 -17.83
C ARG A 34 4.45 -14.62 -18.67
N GLU A 35 3.81 -13.48 -18.41
CA GLU A 35 4.09 -12.24 -19.09
C GLU A 35 5.26 -11.54 -18.40
N PRO A 36 6.45 -11.46 -19.03
CA PRO A 36 7.50 -10.61 -18.51
C PRO A 36 6.99 -9.17 -18.60
N ASP A 37 6.83 -8.49 -17.46
CA ASP A 37 6.62 -7.05 -17.46
C ASP A 37 7.85 -6.42 -18.16
N PRO A 38 7.70 -5.83 -19.36
CA PRO A 38 8.84 -5.33 -20.14
C PRO A 38 9.61 -4.24 -19.39
N ARG A 39 8.98 -3.59 -18.40
CA ARG A 39 9.56 -2.54 -17.57
C ARG A 39 10.22 -3.09 -16.30
N ARG A 40 9.88 -4.32 -15.88
CA ARG A 40 10.29 -4.89 -14.58
C ARG A 40 10.82 -6.30 -14.76
N LYS A 41 12.15 -6.43 -14.68
CA LYS A 41 12.90 -7.70 -14.64
C LYS A 41 12.68 -8.51 -13.34
N SER A 42 11.47 -8.53 -12.79
CA SER A 42 11.18 -9.24 -11.54
C SER A 42 10.03 -10.22 -11.72
N ALA A 43 10.13 -11.38 -11.06
CA ALA A 43 9.08 -12.38 -11.06
C ALA A 43 7.80 -11.82 -10.43
N SER A 44 6.66 -12.31 -10.92
CA SER A 44 5.34 -11.95 -10.42
C SER A 44 4.43 -13.15 -10.37
N TRP A 45 3.46 -13.11 -9.46
CA TRP A 45 2.47 -14.17 -9.26
C TRP A 45 1.09 -13.55 -9.22
N GLU A 46 0.12 -14.28 -9.74
CA GLU A 46 -1.27 -13.87 -9.88
C GLU A 46 -2.18 -14.87 -9.17
N PHE A 47 -3.28 -14.35 -8.62
CA PHE A 47 -4.33 -15.14 -8.01
C PHE A 47 -5.66 -14.39 -8.11
N GLU A 48 -6.76 -15.12 -7.95
CA GLU A 48 -8.10 -14.53 -7.99
C GLU A 48 -8.69 -14.48 -6.58
N LEU A 49 -9.21 -13.31 -6.20
CA LEU A 49 -9.94 -13.12 -4.96
C LEU A 49 -11.41 -12.79 -5.24
N PRO A 50 -12.37 -13.53 -4.66
CA PRO A 50 -13.77 -13.13 -4.70
C PRO A 50 -14.01 -11.93 -3.77
N HIS A 51 -14.68 -10.89 -4.25
CA HIS A 51 -15.16 -9.77 -3.44
C HIS A 51 -16.68 -9.74 -3.42
N ALA A 52 -17.28 -9.44 -2.27
CA ALA A 52 -18.74 -9.46 -2.09
C ALA A 52 -19.47 -8.44 -2.96
N VAL A 53 -18.85 -7.27 -3.19
CA VAL A 53 -19.46 -6.15 -3.93
C VAL A 53 -18.91 -6.01 -5.35
N HIS A 54 -17.64 -6.37 -5.56
CA HIS A 54 -16.92 -6.11 -6.81
C HIS A 54 -16.72 -7.37 -7.65
N GLY A 55 -17.31 -8.50 -7.23
CA GLY A 55 -17.12 -9.78 -7.89
C GLY A 55 -15.68 -10.27 -7.79
N ARG A 56 -15.28 -11.14 -8.70
CA ARG A 56 -13.94 -11.73 -8.68
C ARG A 56 -12.91 -10.76 -9.26
N GLN A 57 -11.82 -10.56 -8.54
CA GLN A 57 -10.73 -9.67 -8.93
C GLN A 57 -9.45 -10.45 -9.10
N ARG A 58 -8.64 -10.04 -10.08
CA ARG A 58 -7.28 -10.52 -10.24
C ARG A 58 -6.34 -9.69 -9.38
N VAL A 59 -5.53 -10.35 -8.59
CA VAL A 59 -4.50 -9.74 -7.74
C VAL A 59 -3.15 -10.26 -8.19
N SER A 60 -2.14 -9.39 -8.15
CA SER A 60 -0.78 -9.71 -8.52
C SER A 60 0.20 -9.27 -7.44
N ILE A 61 1.22 -10.09 -7.19
CA ILE A 61 2.32 -9.80 -6.26
C ILE A 61 3.61 -9.71 -7.06
N TYR A 62 4.41 -8.71 -6.75
CA TYR A 62 5.70 -8.44 -7.38
C TYR A 62 6.77 -8.31 -6.31
N LEU A 63 7.82 -9.13 -6.42
CA LEU A 63 9.04 -8.86 -5.68
C LEU A 63 9.74 -7.66 -6.32
N THR A 64 10.10 -6.68 -5.50
CA THR A 64 10.87 -5.53 -5.97
C THR A 64 12.33 -5.95 -6.17
N ARG A 65 13.09 -5.21 -6.98
CA ARG A 65 14.52 -5.49 -7.18
C ARG A 65 15.36 -5.35 -5.90
N GLU A 66 14.82 -4.62 -4.93
CA GLU A 66 15.48 -4.31 -3.67
C GLU A 66 14.94 -5.18 -2.52
N PHE A 67 14.08 -6.17 -2.82
CA PHE A 67 13.54 -7.06 -1.81
C PHE A 67 14.67 -7.79 -1.05
N PRO A 68 14.69 -7.80 0.30
CA PRO A 68 13.62 -7.38 1.21
C PRO A 68 13.75 -5.95 1.78
N ALA A 69 14.72 -5.14 1.35
CA ALA A 69 14.83 -3.74 1.77
C ALA A 69 13.60 -2.90 1.40
N THR A 70 12.95 -3.26 0.30
CA THR A 70 11.67 -2.71 -0.13
C THR A 70 10.62 -3.82 -0.17
N PRO A 71 9.50 -3.70 0.56
CA PRO A 71 8.46 -4.72 0.58
C PRO A 71 7.90 -5.02 -0.83
N PRO A 72 7.42 -6.24 -1.05
CA PRO A 72 6.74 -6.63 -2.29
C PRO A 72 5.54 -5.73 -2.59
N GLN A 73 5.27 -5.50 -3.87
CA GLN A 73 4.10 -4.73 -4.29
C GLN A 73 2.93 -5.67 -4.57
N VAL A 74 1.74 -5.26 -4.16
CA VAL A 74 0.48 -5.90 -4.54
C VAL A 74 -0.28 -4.97 -5.48
N ARG A 75 -0.83 -5.52 -6.57
CA ARG A 75 -1.66 -4.77 -7.51
C ARG A 75 -2.98 -5.47 -7.79
N VAL A 76 -4.00 -4.66 -7.99
CA VAL A 76 -5.38 -5.03 -8.33
C VAL A 76 -5.82 -4.26 -9.59
N ASP A 77 -7.07 -4.42 -10.03
CA ASP A 77 -7.61 -3.61 -11.12
C ASP A 77 -7.58 -2.13 -10.74
N LYS A 78 -6.93 -1.30 -11.55
CA LYS A 78 -6.86 0.16 -11.38
C LYS A 78 -8.22 0.85 -11.34
N ARG A 79 -9.28 0.21 -11.86
CA ARG A 79 -10.66 0.69 -11.75
C ARG A 79 -11.18 0.72 -10.30
N LEU A 80 -10.49 0.06 -9.39
CA LEU A 80 -10.78 0.13 -7.95
C LEU A 80 -10.21 1.39 -7.28
N CYS A 81 -9.37 2.17 -7.97
CA CYS A 81 -8.94 3.48 -7.48
C CYS A 81 -10.16 4.41 -7.32
N LEU A 82 -10.25 5.10 -6.18
CA LEU A 82 -11.42 5.91 -5.76
C LEU A 82 -12.72 5.12 -5.58
N VAL A 83 -12.66 3.78 -5.63
CA VAL A 83 -13.78 2.88 -5.30
C VAL A 83 -13.47 2.13 -4.01
N MET A 84 -12.22 1.69 -3.84
CA MET A 84 -11.70 1.10 -2.62
C MET A 84 -10.57 1.98 -2.07
N PRO A 85 -10.51 2.16 -0.73
CA PRO A 85 -9.41 2.87 -0.11
C PRO A 85 -8.10 2.10 -0.32
N HIS A 86 -6.98 2.81 -0.22
CA HIS A 86 -5.61 2.34 -0.32
C HIS A 86 -5.26 1.78 -1.71
N ILE A 87 -6.10 1.99 -2.74
CA ILE A 87 -5.79 1.63 -4.13
C ILE A 87 -5.40 2.87 -4.93
N GLU A 88 -4.15 2.87 -5.40
CA GLU A 88 -3.58 3.95 -6.20
C GLU A 88 -4.03 3.89 -7.67
N GLU A 89 -3.82 4.99 -8.41
CA GLU A 89 -4.22 5.13 -9.82
C GLU A 89 -3.63 4.06 -10.75
N ASP A 90 -2.46 3.50 -10.39
CA ASP A 90 -1.81 2.41 -11.13
C ASP A 90 -2.26 1.01 -10.68
N GLY A 91 -3.26 0.93 -9.80
CA GLY A 91 -3.78 -0.31 -9.22
C GLY A 91 -2.94 -0.84 -8.06
N ARG A 92 -1.90 -0.14 -7.62
CA ARG A 92 -1.09 -0.56 -6.47
C ARG A 92 -1.88 -0.43 -5.17
N PHE A 93 -1.83 -1.48 -4.36
CA PHE A 93 -2.36 -1.47 -3.00
C PHE A 93 -1.32 -0.92 -2.02
N CYS A 94 -1.66 0.17 -1.34
CA CYS A 94 -0.88 0.80 -0.28
C CYS A 94 -1.08 0.05 1.05
N HIS A 95 -0.42 -1.09 1.17
CA HIS A 95 -0.55 -2.00 2.32
C HIS A 95 0.08 -1.49 3.64
N GLY A 96 0.91 -0.45 3.61
CA GLY A 96 1.51 0.16 4.82
C GLY A 96 2.47 -0.75 5.62
N VAL A 97 2.97 -1.83 5.00
CA VAL A 97 4.00 -2.69 5.62
C VAL A 97 5.35 -2.04 5.36
N GLU A 98 6.12 -1.81 6.42
CA GLU A 98 7.47 -1.26 6.37
C GLU A 98 8.50 -2.39 6.39
N SER A 99 9.67 -2.18 5.79
CA SER A 99 10.75 -3.15 5.83
C SER A 99 11.43 -3.17 7.20
N HIS A 100 11.87 -4.36 7.61
CA HIS A 100 12.52 -4.61 8.88
C HIS A 100 13.79 -5.46 8.69
N PRO A 101 14.85 -5.30 9.50
CA PRO A 101 16.07 -6.12 9.38
C PRO A 101 15.83 -7.64 9.43
N ASN A 102 14.79 -8.09 10.13
CA ASN A 102 14.43 -9.51 10.19
C ASN A 102 13.90 -10.06 8.87
N ASP A 103 13.47 -9.22 7.92
CA ASP A 103 12.94 -9.68 6.63
C ASP A 103 14.01 -10.35 5.75
N TYR A 104 15.30 -10.14 6.06
CA TYR A 104 16.40 -10.88 5.44
C TYR A 104 16.55 -12.31 5.98
N ILE A 105 16.05 -12.57 7.18
CA ILE A 105 16.13 -13.88 7.86
C ILE A 105 14.83 -14.65 7.63
N ASP A 106 13.69 -13.97 7.76
CA ASP A 106 12.35 -14.49 7.50
C ASP A 106 11.63 -13.62 6.45
N PRO A 107 11.97 -13.77 5.16
CA PRO A 107 11.32 -13.03 4.10
C PRO A 107 9.85 -13.42 3.92
N LYS A 108 9.38 -14.54 4.48
CA LYS A 108 7.98 -14.95 4.36
C LYS A 108 7.09 -14.10 5.27
N GLY A 109 7.60 -13.73 6.44
CA GLY A 109 6.90 -12.86 7.38
C GLY A 109 6.37 -11.56 6.76
N VAL A 110 7.13 -10.94 5.84
CA VAL A 110 6.66 -9.72 5.14
C VAL A 110 5.52 -10.02 4.16
N ILE A 111 5.52 -11.16 3.47
CA ILE A 111 4.42 -11.56 2.60
C ILE A 111 3.16 -11.84 3.43
N ASP A 112 3.31 -12.56 4.55
CA ASP A 112 2.20 -12.86 5.45
C ASP A 112 1.58 -11.57 6.01
N ALA A 113 2.41 -10.58 6.38
CA ALA A 113 1.94 -9.28 6.82
C ALA A 113 1.17 -8.54 5.71
N ILE A 114 1.66 -8.57 4.47
CA ILE A 114 0.99 -7.97 3.31
C ILE A 114 -0.36 -8.66 3.05
N PHE A 115 -0.41 -10.00 3.07
CA PHE A 115 -1.63 -10.76 2.85
C PHE A 115 -2.67 -10.50 3.93
N LYS A 116 -2.23 -10.37 5.19
CA LYS A 116 -3.12 -9.97 6.28
C LYS A 116 -3.73 -8.59 6.03
N ARG A 117 -2.94 -7.60 5.60
CA ARG A 117 -3.44 -6.26 5.26
C ARG A 117 -4.39 -6.28 4.07
N LEU A 118 -4.08 -7.10 3.06
CA LEU A 118 -4.95 -7.29 1.90
C LEU A 118 -6.28 -7.91 2.31
N ASP A 119 -6.28 -8.96 3.12
CA ASP A 119 -7.49 -9.63 3.62
C ASP A 119 -8.36 -8.70 4.48
N GLU A 120 -7.74 -7.89 5.34
CA GLU A 120 -8.42 -6.85 6.11
C GLU A 120 -9.13 -5.83 5.20
N LEU A 121 -8.43 -5.29 4.21
CA LEU A 121 -9.02 -4.40 3.20
C LEU A 121 -10.16 -5.10 2.44
N TRP A 122 -9.91 -6.32 1.97
CA TRP A 122 -10.85 -7.08 1.13
C TRP A 122 -12.14 -7.42 1.86
N THR A 123 -12.05 -7.75 3.14
CA THR A 123 -13.21 -8.11 3.96
C THR A 123 -14.01 -6.86 4.35
N LYS A 124 -13.32 -5.80 4.79
CA LYS A 124 -13.98 -4.59 5.30
C LYS A 124 -14.56 -3.71 4.20
N SER A 125 -13.99 -3.73 3.00
CA SER A 125 -14.49 -2.95 1.86
C SER A 125 -15.86 -3.41 1.33
N ALA A 126 -16.40 -4.51 1.83
CA ALA A 126 -17.80 -4.87 1.63
C ALA A 126 -18.78 -3.95 2.39
N ASP A 127 -18.32 -3.24 3.43
CA ASP A 127 -19.11 -2.26 4.18
C ASP A 127 -18.91 -0.84 3.63
N PRO A 128 -19.93 -0.24 2.99
CA PRO A 128 -19.84 1.11 2.44
C PRO A 128 -19.53 2.19 3.49
N ALA A 129 -19.98 2.01 4.74
CA ALA A 129 -19.71 2.98 5.81
C ALA A 129 -18.23 2.96 6.22
N TRP A 130 -17.62 1.76 6.27
CA TRP A 130 -16.19 1.63 6.48
C TRP A 130 -15.39 2.24 5.32
N VAL A 131 -15.78 1.97 4.07
CA VAL A 131 -15.13 2.55 2.88
C VAL A 131 -15.16 4.08 2.92
N ALA A 132 -16.32 4.67 3.21
CA ALA A 132 -16.45 6.13 3.30
C ALA A 132 -15.52 6.71 4.38
N LYS A 133 -15.50 6.10 5.57
CA LYS A 133 -14.63 6.53 6.67
C LYS A 133 -13.15 6.44 6.31
N GLU A 134 -12.70 5.37 5.67
CA GLU A 134 -11.30 5.22 5.29
C GLU A 134 -10.88 6.25 4.24
N PHE A 135 -11.75 6.58 3.28
CA PHE A 135 -11.47 7.68 2.35
C PHE A 135 -11.34 9.03 3.05
N GLU A 136 -12.15 9.30 4.08
CA GLU A 136 -12.00 10.51 4.91
C GLU A 136 -10.64 10.52 5.64
N ASP A 137 -10.26 9.39 6.25
CA ASP A 137 -8.99 9.22 6.97
C ASP A 137 -7.77 9.38 6.00
N GLU A 138 -7.85 8.87 4.77
CA GLU A 138 -6.84 9.04 3.72
C GLU A 138 -6.71 10.49 3.25
N ASN A 139 -7.84 11.14 2.95
CA ASN A 139 -7.86 12.54 2.53
C ASN A 139 -7.21 13.44 3.59
N LEU A 140 -7.51 13.20 4.87
CA LEU A 140 -6.88 13.91 5.97
C LEU A 140 -5.37 13.66 6.01
N SER A 141 -4.94 12.41 5.83
CA SER A 141 -3.52 12.04 5.82
C SER A 141 -2.75 12.73 4.69
N TYR A 142 -3.31 12.81 3.48
CA TYR A 142 -2.72 13.54 2.37
C TYR A 142 -2.65 15.04 2.63
N TRP A 143 -3.72 15.64 3.20
CA TRP A 143 -3.72 17.04 3.59
C TRP A 143 -2.63 17.35 4.63
N LEU A 144 -2.51 16.54 5.68
CA LEU A 144 -1.49 16.71 6.71
C LEU A 144 -0.08 16.62 6.12
N ARG A 145 0.15 15.65 5.23
CA ARG A 145 1.44 15.51 4.53
C ARG A 145 1.76 16.74 3.68
N PHE A 146 0.77 17.28 2.96
CA PHE A 146 0.93 18.52 2.19
C PHE A 146 1.31 19.70 3.11
N CYS A 147 0.58 19.90 4.22
CA CYS A 147 0.87 20.95 5.20
C CYS A 147 2.28 20.86 5.79
N LEU A 148 2.75 19.65 6.11
CA LEU A 148 4.11 19.41 6.61
C LEU A 148 5.18 19.72 5.56
N GLN A 149 4.96 19.34 4.30
CA GLN A 149 5.88 19.66 3.20
C GLN A 149 5.99 21.17 2.93
N GLN A 150 4.89 21.91 3.11
CA GLN A 150 4.90 23.37 2.97
C GLN A 150 5.72 24.08 4.06
N LYS A 151 6.01 23.43 5.19
CA LYS A 151 6.80 24.01 6.29
C LYS A 151 8.19 24.48 5.86
N SER A 152 8.89 23.65 5.09
CA SER A 152 10.25 23.96 4.63
C SER A 152 10.28 25.14 3.65
N VAL A 153 9.19 25.35 2.91
CA VAL A 153 9.05 26.42 1.92
C VAL A 153 8.59 27.73 2.57
N ARG A 154 7.68 27.68 3.55
CA ARG A 154 7.03 28.86 4.14
C ARG A 154 7.63 29.31 5.48
N GLY A 155 8.54 28.53 6.06
CA GLY A 155 9.14 28.80 7.38
C GLY A 155 8.23 28.49 8.57
N ALA A 156 6.97 28.14 8.33
CA ALA A 156 5.99 27.67 9.31
C ALA A 156 5.13 26.57 8.68
N PRO A 157 4.67 25.57 9.45
CA PRO A 157 3.75 24.56 8.92
C PRO A 157 2.46 25.23 8.44
N GLY A 158 1.87 24.70 7.36
CA GLY A 158 0.47 24.99 7.04
C GLY A 158 -0.43 24.59 8.22
N ALA A 159 -1.62 25.18 8.33
CA ALA A 159 -2.54 24.85 9.42
C ALA A 159 -2.84 23.33 9.43
N SER A 160 -2.31 22.61 10.41
CA SER A 160 -2.55 21.18 10.62
C SER A 160 -3.90 20.92 11.28
N ASP A 161 -4.36 21.90 12.07
CA ASP A 161 -5.62 21.88 12.79
C ASP A 161 -6.33 23.22 12.59
N VAL A 162 -7.53 23.19 12.03
CA VAL A 162 -8.42 24.35 11.93
C VAL A 162 -9.67 24.03 12.75
N ARG A 163 -9.86 24.74 13.86
CA ARG A 163 -11.09 24.63 14.64
C ARG A 163 -12.13 25.56 14.02
N VAL A 164 -13.10 24.98 13.35
CA VAL A 164 -14.22 25.71 12.75
C VAL A 164 -15.44 25.51 13.63
N CYS A 165 -16.07 26.60 14.09
CA CYS A 165 -17.39 26.52 14.70
C CYS A 165 -18.41 26.48 13.56
N LEU A 166 -18.79 25.27 13.18
CA LEU A 166 -19.84 25.02 12.18
C LEU A 166 -21.16 24.82 12.95
N THR A 167 -22.24 25.40 12.45
CA THR A 167 -23.60 24.93 12.77
C THR A 167 -23.80 23.52 12.19
N GLU A 168 -24.83 22.80 12.64
CA GLU A 168 -25.09 21.40 12.24
C GLU A 168 -24.88 21.17 10.72
N LEU A 169 -24.03 20.20 10.41
CA LEU A 169 -23.79 19.72 9.05
C LEU A 169 -24.30 18.28 8.95
N ASP A 170 -25.21 18.05 8.02
CA ASP A 170 -25.83 16.73 7.79
C ASP A 170 -25.02 15.85 6.83
N GLY A 171 -23.79 16.26 6.48
CA GLY A 171 -22.92 15.51 5.58
C GLY A 171 -21.71 16.31 5.08
N VAL A 172 -20.96 15.71 4.15
CA VAL A 172 -19.83 16.34 3.47
C VAL A 172 -20.33 17.54 2.66
N THR A 173 -19.81 18.74 2.93
CA THR A 173 -20.23 19.98 2.26
C THR A 173 -19.02 20.79 1.78
N GLU A 174 -19.11 21.37 0.59
CA GLU A 174 -18.11 22.32 0.07
C GLU A 174 -18.42 23.74 0.57
N GLY A 175 -17.40 24.51 0.94
CA GLY A 175 -17.58 25.89 1.43
C GLY A 175 -16.29 26.64 1.70
N ARG A 176 -16.40 27.93 2.01
CA ARG A 176 -15.27 28.76 2.45
C ARG A 176 -15.19 28.76 3.96
N VAL A 177 -14.06 28.34 4.51
CA VAL A 177 -13.78 28.39 5.95
C VAL A 177 -13.04 29.69 6.26
N ALA A 178 -13.58 30.49 7.18
CA ALA A 178 -12.86 31.62 7.77
C ALA A 178 -12.09 31.14 9.00
N ALA A 179 -10.76 31.25 8.99
CA ALA A 179 -9.91 30.95 10.14
C ALA A 179 -9.34 32.24 10.73
N TYR A 180 -9.44 32.39 12.05
CA TYR A 180 -8.84 33.51 12.77
C TYR A 180 -7.53 33.06 13.40
N PHE A 181 -6.41 33.61 12.94
CA PHE A 181 -5.12 33.42 13.59
C PHE A 181 -5.05 34.31 14.81
N LYS A 182 -4.82 33.72 15.99
CA LYS A 182 -4.57 34.49 17.21
C LYS A 182 -3.25 35.25 17.00
N LYS A 183 -3.33 36.58 16.99
CA LYS A 183 -2.16 37.45 16.83
C LYS A 183 -1.26 37.31 18.07
N ASP A 184 -0.05 36.82 17.86
CA ASP A 184 1.12 36.84 18.74
C ASP A 184 0.93 36.37 20.20
N GLN A 185 1.47 35.19 20.53
CA GLN A 185 2.10 34.99 21.85
C GLN A 185 3.59 35.26 21.69
N LYS A 186 4.02 36.44 22.18
CA LYS A 186 5.43 36.71 22.49
C LYS A 186 5.90 35.84 23.63
#